data_AF-A0A3S3NL20-F1
#
_entry.id   AF-A0A3S3NL20-F1
#
_cell.length_a   1.000
_cell.length_b   1.000
_cell.length_c   1.000
_cell.angle_alpha   90.00
_cell.angle_beta   90.00
_cell.angle_gamma   90.00
#
_symmetry.space_group_name_H-M   'P 1'
#
loop_
_entity.id
_entity.type
_entity.pdbx_description
1 polymer ?
#
loop_
_entity_poly.entity_id
_entity_poly.type
_entity_poly.pdbx_seq_one_letter_code
_entity_poly.pdbx_strand_id
1 'polypeptide(L)'
;ILVSGEKTWTFCGTPEYVAPEIILNRGHDFAVDFWSIGILLYELLTGVYERFVFIYSDHFSDNIFFSSLSPPFQSTDPLKTYNIILRGFDAIGFDEKIFSKYAINFIRRLCRENPSERLGVQKNGFLDIKRHKWFAGYDWVALAKRAIKPPFVPNLEGPTDTRYFDAASQELSMRTDCEPELNEDERQKEANWDKDF
;
A
#
# COMPACT_ATOMS: atom_id res chain seq x y z
N ILE A 1 -8.26 18.46 2.95
CA ILE A 1 -9.19 17.31 2.83
C ILE A 1 -10.24 17.71 1.81
N LEU A 2 -10.42 16.92 0.74
CA LEU A 2 -11.39 17.22 -0.31
C LEU A 2 -12.81 17.30 0.28
N VAL A 3 -13.62 18.25 -0.20
CA VAL A 3 -15.03 18.31 0.14
C VAL A 3 -15.77 17.18 -0.60
N SER A 4 -16.89 16.72 -0.06
CA SER A 4 -17.70 15.66 -0.69
C SER A 4 -18.06 16.04 -2.13
N GLY A 5 -17.67 15.20 -3.10
CA GLY A 5 -17.91 15.41 -4.53
C GLY A 5 -16.78 16.12 -5.28
N GLU A 6 -15.75 16.60 -4.60
CA GLU A 6 -14.57 17.18 -5.24
C GLU A 6 -13.59 16.09 -5.71
N LYS A 7 -12.83 16.42 -6.76
CA LYS A 7 -11.78 15.59 -7.32
C LYS A 7 -10.48 16.38 -7.43
N THR A 8 -9.37 15.67 -7.34
CA THR A 8 -8.02 16.16 -7.66
C THR A 8 -7.44 15.43 -8.87
N TRP A 9 -6.33 15.95 -9.40
CA TRP A 9 -5.76 15.53 -10.69
C TRP A 9 -4.25 15.28 -10.63
N THR A 10 -3.62 15.46 -9.47
CA THR A 10 -2.19 15.23 -9.30
C THR A 10 -1.85 13.77 -9.62
N PHE A 11 -0.97 13.56 -10.61
CA PHE A 11 -0.44 12.24 -10.87
C PHE A 11 0.67 11.94 -9.85
N CYS A 12 0.35 11.20 -8.79
CA CYS A 12 1.31 10.82 -7.75
C CYS A 12 1.00 9.44 -7.17
N GLY A 13 2.01 8.84 -6.56
CA GLY A 13 1.92 7.54 -5.89
C GLY A 13 2.95 6.54 -6.42
N THR A 14 3.14 5.47 -5.66
CA THR A 14 4.00 4.35 -6.04
C THR A 14 3.35 3.57 -7.20
N PRO A 15 4.00 3.40 -8.36
CA PRO A 15 3.38 2.94 -9.60
C PRO A 15 2.47 1.71 -9.48
N GLU A 16 2.83 0.76 -8.64
CA GLU A 16 2.16 -0.53 -8.41
C GLU A 16 0.82 -0.39 -7.64
N TYR A 17 0.64 0.71 -6.91
CA TYR A 17 -0.53 0.99 -6.06
C TYR A 17 -1.46 2.05 -6.64
N VAL A 18 -1.07 2.68 -7.75
CA VAL A 18 -1.86 3.72 -8.41
C VAL A 18 -3.15 3.12 -8.99
N ALA A 19 -4.28 3.78 -8.73
CA ALA A 19 -5.58 3.37 -9.24
C ALA A 19 -5.76 3.71 -10.75
N PRO A 20 -6.59 2.95 -11.50
CA PRO A 20 -6.78 3.14 -12.94
C PRO A 20 -7.18 4.57 -13.35
N GLU A 21 -8.02 5.24 -12.55
CA GLU A 21 -8.50 6.60 -12.81
C GLU A 21 -7.41 7.67 -12.69
N ILE A 22 -6.35 7.43 -11.90
CA ILE A 22 -5.17 8.30 -11.83
C ILE A 22 -4.36 8.13 -13.12
N ILE A 23 -4.13 6.88 -13.55
CA ILE A 23 -3.43 6.53 -14.80
C ILE A 23 -4.13 7.16 -16.02
N LEU A 24 -5.45 7.09 -16.04
CA LEU A 24 -6.28 7.61 -17.12
C LEU A 24 -6.57 9.11 -17.01
N ASN A 25 -6.04 9.77 -15.97
CA ASN A 25 -6.28 11.17 -15.67
C ASN A 25 -7.77 11.54 -15.75
N ARG A 26 -8.63 10.82 -15.04
CA ARG A 26 -10.10 11.02 -14.99
C ARG A 26 -10.58 11.77 -13.74
N GLY A 27 -9.62 12.26 -12.95
CA GLY A 27 -9.84 12.91 -11.67
C GLY A 27 -10.20 11.89 -10.60
N HIS A 28 -9.54 12.00 -9.45
CA HIS A 28 -9.61 11.04 -8.36
C HIS A 28 -10.02 11.70 -7.04
N ASP A 29 -10.58 10.88 -6.16
CA ASP A 29 -11.03 11.22 -4.81
C ASP A 29 -10.53 10.15 -3.82
N PHE A 30 -11.13 10.08 -2.63
CA PHE A 30 -10.79 9.09 -1.60
C PHE A 30 -10.98 7.63 -2.04
N ALA A 31 -11.68 7.35 -3.16
CA ALA A 31 -11.89 6.00 -3.64
C ALA A 31 -10.59 5.29 -4.06
N VAL A 32 -9.52 6.04 -4.37
CA VAL A 32 -8.20 5.48 -4.70
C VAL A 32 -7.58 4.73 -3.52
N ASP A 33 -7.90 5.14 -2.29
CA ASP A 33 -7.38 4.49 -1.09
C ASP A 33 -7.89 3.04 -0.99
N PHE A 34 -9.16 2.79 -1.36
CA PHE A 34 -9.71 1.43 -1.37
C PHE A 34 -9.03 0.54 -2.42
N TRP A 35 -8.66 1.11 -3.56
CA TRP A 35 -7.85 0.39 -4.55
C TRP A 35 -6.50 -0.01 -3.95
N SER A 36 -5.75 0.95 -3.40
CA SER A 36 -4.43 0.70 -2.82
C SER A 36 -4.47 -0.26 -1.63
N ILE A 37 -5.54 -0.24 -0.81
CA ILE A 37 -5.76 -1.25 0.24
C ILE A 37 -5.89 -2.65 -0.38
N GLY A 38 -6.59 -2.81 -1.50
CA GLY A 38 -6.71 -4.10 -2.18
C GLY A 38 -5.37 -4.60 -2.75
N ILE A 39 -4.54 -3.71 -3.27
CA ILE A 39 -3.15 -4.02 -3.70
C ILE A 39 -2.32 -4.48 -2.50
N LEU A 40 -2.34 -3.72 -1.41
CA LEU A 40 -1.63 -4.03 -0.16
C LEU A 40 -2.05 -5.39 0.41
N LEU A 41 -3.35 -5.70 0.40
CA LEU A 41 -3.84 -6.98 0.90
C LEU A 41 -3.38 -8.16 0.05
N TYR A 42 -3.31 -7.98 -1.27
CA TYR A 42 -2.75 -9.00 -2.15
C TYR A 42 -1.29 -9.29 -1.77
N GLU A 43 -0.49 -8.23 -1.69
CA GLU A 43 0.93 -8.29 -1.36
C GLU A 43 1.20 -8.91 0.03
N LEU A 44 0.43 -8.53 1.05
CA LEU A 44 0.56 -9.09 2.39
C LEU A 44 0.24 -10.60 2.42
N LEU A 45 -0.72 -11.05 1.61
CA LEU A 45 -1.12 -12.47 1.56
C LEU A 45 -0.13 -13.32 0.77
N THR A 46 0.41 -12.82 -0.34
CA THR A 46 1.45 -13.54 -1.11
C THR A 46 2.78 -13.56 -0.39
N GLY A 47 3.19 -12.42 0.16
CA GLY A 47 4.46 -12.26 0.84
C GLY A 47 4.63 -13.10 2.11
N VAL A 48 3.55 -13.30 2.86
CA VAL A 48 3.55 -14.21 4.01
C VAL A 48 3.74 -15.67 3.58
N TYR A 49 3.17 -16.07 2.44
CA TYR A 49 3.25 -17.45 1.94
C TYR A 49 4.66 -17.80 1.46
N GLU A 50 5.31 -16.94 0.67
CA GLU A 50 6.67 -17.16 0.18
C GLU A 50 7.67 -17.28 1.35
N ARG A 51 7.49 -16.47 2.40
CA ARG A 51 8.31 -16.54 3.62
C ARG A 51 8.13 -17.85 4.38
N PHE A 52 6.91 -18.42 4.39
CA PHE A 52 6.66 -19.71 5.01
C PHE A 52 7.27 -20.86 4.20
N VAL A 53 7.17 -20.86 2.87
CA VAL A 53 7.76 -21.93 2.03
C VAL A 53 9.29 -21.96 2.13
N PHE A 54 9.93 -20.79 2.24
CA PHE A 54 11.39 -20.67 2.34
C PHE A 54 11.96 -21.26 3.64
N ILE A 55 11.26 -21.15 4.77
CA ILE A 55 11.75 -21.68 6.07
C ILE A 55 11.68 -23.22 6.18
N TYR A 56 11.07 -23.93 5.22
CA TYR A 56 10.96 -25.40 5.22
C TYR A 56 11.73 -26.08 4.09
N SER A 57 12.53 -25.36 3.30
CA SER A 57 13.28 -25.92 2.17
C SER A 57 14.79 -25.71 2.36
N ASP A 58 15.53 -26.80 2.60
CA ASP A 58 16.98 -26.81 2.90
C ASP A 58 17.90 -26.57 1.69
N HIS A 59 17.37 -26.19 0.52
CA HIS A 59 18.20 -25.97 -0.67
C HIS A 59 18.62 -24.50 -0.81
N PHE A 60 19.68 -24.17 -0.08
CA PHE A 60 20.54 -23.00 -0.32
C PHE A 60 21.36 -23.24 -1.59
N SER A 61 20.98 -22.66 -2.74
CA SER A 61 21.92 -22.21 -3.79
C SER A 61 21.22 -21.50 -4.96
N ASP A 62 21.77 -20.33 -5.27
CA ASP A 62 21.91 -19.73 -6.60
C ASP A 62 20.68 -19.10 -7.28
N ASN A 63 20.00 -18.23 -6.53
CA ASN A 63 19.89 -16.80 -6.84
C ASN A 63 19.07 -16.18 -5.71
N ILE A 64 19.64 -15.17 -5.05
CA ILE A 64 18.91 -14.26 -4.18
C ILE A 64 17.95 -13.48 -5.08
N PHE A 65 16.86 -14.11 -5.50
CA PHE A 65 15.67 -13.38 -5.91
C PHE A 65 15.14 -12.86 -4.59
N PHE A 66 15.53 -11.62 -4.30
CA PHE A 66 15.12 -10.85 -3.13
C PHE A 66 13.71 -11.26 -2.74
N SER A 67 13.51 -11.64 -1.48
CA SER A 67 12.20 -11.92 -0.89
C SER A 67 11.38 -10.62 -0.80
N SER A 68 11.24 -9.93 -1.92
CA SER A 68 10.52 -8.69 -2.06
C SER A 68 9.07 -9.08 -2.20
N LEU A 69 8.31 -8.72 -1.16
CA LEU A 69 6.89 -8.48 -1.28
C LEU A 69 6.63 -7.83 -2.64
N SER A 70 5.92 -8.55 -3.49
CA SER A 70 5.73 -8.22 -4.88
C SER A 70 4.27 -7.83 -5.05
N PRO A 71 3.97 -6.54 -5.32
CA PRO A 71 2.63 -6.11 -5.62
C PRO A 71 2.05 -6.91 -6.80
N PRO A 72 0.72 -7.10 -6.86
CA PRO A 72 0.07 -7.87 -7.92
C PRO A 72 0.43 -7.35 -9.32
N PHE A 73 0.46 -6.03 -9.48
CA PHE A 73 0.75 -5.36 -10.75
C PHE A 73 2.18 -4.82 -10.73
N GLN A 74 3.12 -5.53 -11.35
CA GLN A 74 4.49 -5.04 -11.45
C GLN A 74 5.15 -5.41 -12.78
N SER A 75 6.08 -4.57 -13.19
CA SER A 75 6.94 -4.76 -14.35
C SER A 75 8.22 -3.96 -14.17
N THR A 76 9.21 -4.21 -15.01
CA THR A 76 10.48 -3.47 -15.01
C THR A 76 10.36 -2.02 -15.50
N ASP A 77 9.23 -1.68 -16.14
CA ASP A 77 8.94 -0.36 -16.69
C ASP A 77 7.58 0.11 -16.14
N PRO A 78 7.50 1.31 -15.52
CA PRO A 78 6.24 1.85 -15.01
C PRO A 78 5.12 1.88 -16.05
N LEU A 79 5.42 2.13 -17.34
CA LEU A 79 4.40 2.12 -18.39
C LEU A 79 3.81 0.73 -18.59
N LYS A 80 4.61 -0.33 -18.47
CA LYS A 80 4.12 -1.70 -18.50
C LYS A 80 3.28 -2.00 -17.26
N THR A 81 3.72 -1.58 -16.07
CA THR A 81 2.93 -1.69 -14.83
C THR A 81 1.55 -1.07 -14.99
N TYR A 82 1.47 0.15 -15.53
CA TYR A 82 0.19 0.81 -15.81
C TYR A 82 -0.69 0.03 -16.78
N ASN A 83 -0.12 -0.54 -17.84
CA ASN A 83 -0.87 -1.39 -18.77
C ASN A 83 -1.43 -2.66 -18.09
N ILE A 84 -0.72 -3.25 -17.13
CA ILE A 84 -1.22 -4.40 -16.37
C ILE A 84 -2.33 -3.95 -15.41
N ILE A 85 -2.17 -2.80 -14.74
CA ILE A 85 -3.20 -2.20 -13.86
C ILE A 85 -4.51 -1.99 -14.63
N LEU A 86 -4.43 -1.44 -15.85
CA LEU A 86 -5.60 -1.20 -16.69
C LEU A 86 -6.31 -2.48 -17.16
N ARG A 87 -5.62 -3.63 -17.18
CA ARG A 87 -6.24 -4.94 -17.43
C ARG A 87 -6.90 -5.54 -16.18
N GLY A 88 -6.53 -5.04 -14.99
CA GLY A 88 -7.05 -5.50 -13.71
C GLY A 88 -6.63 -6.93 -13.35
N PHE A 89 -7.27 -7.49 -12.32
CA PHE A 89 -6.91 -8.80 -11.76
C PHE A 89 -7.15 -10.00 -12.68
N ASP A 90 -7.82 -9.80 -13.82
CA ASP A 90 -7.97 -10.84 -14.84
C ASP A 90 -6.63 -11.16 -15.54
N ALA A 91 -5.65 -10.26 -15.48
CA ALA A 91 -4.32 -10.47 -16.07
C ALA A 91 -3.35 -11.29 -15.18
N ILE A 92 -3.56 -11.32 -13.86
CA ILE A 92 -2.63 -11.93 -12.89
C ILE A 92 -3.24 -13.15 -12.18
N GLY A 93 -4.56 -13.13 -11.96
CA GLY A 93 -5.26 -14.19 -11.25
C GLY A 93 -4.95 -14.24 -9.75
N PHE A 94 -5.50 -15.26 -9.09
CA PHE A 94 -5.29 -15.54 -7.67
C PHE A 94 -4.94 -17.02 -7.53
N ASP A 95 -3.87 -17.34 -6.80
CA ASP A 95 -3.57 -18.74 -6.44
C ASP A 95 -4.50 -19.19 -5.31
N GLU A 96 -5.36 -20.17 -5.58
CA GLU A 96 -6.31 -20.72 -4.62
C GLU A 96 -5.66 -21.38 -3.40
N LYS A 97 -4.36 -21.72 -3.48
CA LYS A 97 -3.59 -22.22 -2.34
C LYS A 97 -3.25 -21.13 -1.33
N ILE A 98 -3.09 -19.90 -1.81
CA ILE A 98 -2.72 -18.73 -0.99
C ILE A 98 -3.99 -18.00 -0.53
N PHE A 99 -4.93 -17.80 -1.45
CA PHE A 99 -6.09 -16.96 -1.21
C PHE A 99 -7.36 -17.76 -0.96
N SER A 100 -7.97 -17.54 0.20
CA SER A 100 -9.35 -18.02 0.43
C SER A 100 -10.34 -17.35 -0.52
N LYS A 101 -11.43 -18.05 -0.87
CA LYS A 101 -12.52 -17.48 -1.69
C LYS A 101 -13.06 -16.15 -1.16
N TYR A 102 -13.02 -15.93 0.15
CA TYR A 102 -13.46 -14.68 0.77
C TYR A 102 -12.44 -13.56 0.60
N ALA A 103 -11.14 -13.86 0.67
CA ALA A 103 -10.06 -12.89 0.41
C ALA A 103 -10.08 -12.44 -1.06
N ILE A 104 -10.16 -13.40 -1.99
CA ILE A 104 -10.27 -13.12 -3.44
C ILE A 104 -11.50 -12.22 -3.71
N ASN A 105 -12.65 -12.57 -3.15
CA ASN A 105 -13.87 -11.77 -3.33
C ASN A 105 -13.71 -10.36 -2.74
N PHE A 106 -13.05 -10.23 -1.60
CA PHE A 106 -12.81 -8.94 -0.95
C PHE A 106 -11.92 -8.03 -1.81
N ILE A 107 -10.75 -8.54 -2.23
CA ILE A 107 -9.78 -7.80 -3.05
C ILE A 107 -10.42 -7.38 -4.38
N ARG A 108 -11.14 -8.28 -5.06
CA ARG A 108 -11.86 -7.93 -6.31
C ARG A 108 -12.90 -6.83 -6.14
N ARG A 109 -13.53 -6.73 -4.97
CA ARG A 109 -14.52 -5.67 -4.69
C ARG A 109 -13.86 -4.35 -4.29
N LEU A 110 -12.68 -4.38 -3.71
CA LEU A 110 -11.87 -3.18 -3.44
C LEU A 110 -11.28 -2.61 -4.74
N CYS A 111 -10.76 -3.48 -5.61
CA CYS A 111 -10.10 -3.11 -6.86
C CYS A 111 -11.04 -3.15 -8.07
N ARG A 112 -12.23 -2.54 -7.94
CA ARG A 112 -13.09 -2.30 -9.11
C ARG A 112 -12.50 -1.18 -9.97
N GLU A 113 -12.59 -1.35 -11.29
CA GLU A 113 -12.16 -0.33 -12.25
C GLU A 113 -12.95 0.98 -12.05
N ASN A 114 -14.27 0.87 -11.93
CA ASN A 114 -15.13 2.00 -11.59
C ASN A 114 -15.01 2.35 -10.09
N PRO A 115 -14.54 3.56 -9.73
CA PRO A 115 -14.33 3.93 -8.32
C PRO A 115 -15.61 3.86 -7.48
N SER A 116 -16.76 4.22 -8.06
CA SER A 116 -18.06 4.21 -7.38
C SER A 116 -18.57 2.80 -7.03
N GLU A 117 -18.04 1.77 -7.68
CA GLU A 117 -18.39 0.37 -7.42
C GLU A 117 -17.52 -0.26 -6.34
N ARG A 118 -16.44 0.41 -5.93
CA ARG A 118 -15.51 -0.10 -4.92
C ARG A 118 -16.19 -0.26 -3.57
N LEU A 119 -15.87 -1.36 -2.92
CA LEU A 119 -16.29 -1.61 -1.55
C LEU A 119 -15.75 -0.49 -0.64
N GLY A 120 -16.62 0.13 0.15
CA GLY A 120 -16.26 1.30 0.95
C GLY A 120 -16.72 2.65 0.37
N VAL A 121 -17.02 2.72 -0.93
CA VAL A 121 -17.54 3.92 -1.62
C VAL A 121 -19.07 3.86 -1.79
N GLN A 122 -19.64 2.65 -1.69
CA GLN A 122 -21.07 2.40 -1.80
C GLN A 122 -21.87 3.06 -0.67
N LYS A 123 -23.21 3.00 -0.73
CA LYS A 123 -24.11 3.72 0.19
C LYS A 123 -23.84 3.50 1.69
N ASN A 124 -23.39 2.31 2.10
CA ASN A 124 -23.09 2.03 3.52
C ASN A 124 -21.62 2.34 3.88
N GLY A 125 -20.82 2.81 2.93
CA GLY A 125 -19.43 3.18 3.09
C GLY A 125 -18.60 2.06 3.73
N PHE A 126 -17.82 2.43 4.75
CA PHE A 126 -16.96 1.52 5.51
C PHE A 126 -17.71 0.37 6.21
N LEU A 127 -19.02 0.49 6.43
CA LEU A 127 -19.80 -0.59 7.03
C LEU A 127 -19.83 -1.84 6.13
N ASP A 128 -19.82 -1.67 4.80
CA ASP A 128 -19.77 -2.79 3.86
C ASP A 128 -18.43 -3.53 3.93
N ILE A 129 -17.34 -2.83 4.29
CA ILE A 129 -16.03 -3.43 4.55
C ILE A 129 -16.09 -4.28 5.83
N LYS A 130 -16.56 -3.72 6.95
CA LYS A 130 -16.65 -4.44 8.23
C LYS A 130 -17.53 -5.68 8.15
N ARG A 131 -18.59 -5.64 7.34
CA ARG A 131 -19.56 -6.74 7.15
C ARG A 131 -19.11 -7.79 6.15
N HIS A 132 -17.99 -7.58 5.45
CA HIS A 132 -17.52 -8.54 4.46
C HIS A 132 -17.21 -9.90 5.10
N LYS A 133 -17.53 -11.00 4.41
CA LYS A 133 -17.32 -12.36 4.93
C LYS A 133 -15.86 -12.70 5.24
N TRP A 134 -14.91 -11.95 4.67
CA TRP A 134 -13.49 -12.08 4.99
C TRP A 134 -13.20 -11.71 6.46
N PHE A 135 -13.98 -10.79 7.03
CA PHE A 135 -13.92 -10.38 8.43
C PHE A 135 -14.98 -11.07 9.31
N ALA A 136 -15.54 -12.21 8.86
CA ALA A 136 -16.52 -12.93 9.66
C ALA A 136 -15.92 -13.35 11.01
N GLY A 137 -16.56 -12.95 12.10
CA GLY A 137 -16.07 -13.20 13.47
C GLY A 137 -14.97 -12.26 13.95
N TYR A 138 -14.53 -11.28 13.15
CA TYR A 138 -13.54 -10.31 13.56
C TYR A 138 -14.14 -9.24 14.48
N ASP A 139 -13.58 -9.08 15.68
CA ASP A 139 -14.09 -8.15 16.68
C ASP A 139 -13.54 -6.72 16.47
N TRP A 140 -14.24 -5.95 15.66
CA TRP A 140 -13.92 -4.54 15.40
C TRP A 140 -13.97 -3.66 16.66
N VAL A 141 -14.75 -4.03 17.68
CA VAL A 141 -14.87 -3.27 18.94
C VAL A 141 -13.64 -3.52 19.80
N ALA A 142 -13.20 -4.77 19.92
CA ALA A 142 -11.96 -5.12 20.60
C ALA A 142 -10.74 -4.50 19.90
N LEU A 143 -10.72 -4.46 18.56
CA LEU A 143 -9.67 -3.75 17.82
C LEU A 143 -9.60 -2.27 18.20
N ALA A 144 -10.75 -1.57 18.18
CA ALA A 144 -10.82 -0.15 18.54
C ALA A 144 -10.40 0.12 19.99
N LYS A 145 -10.67 -0.83 20.90
CA LYS A 145 -10.24 -0.78 22.30
C LYS A 145 -8.80 -1.25 22.53
N ARG A 146 -8.05 -1.59 21.48
CA ARG A 146 -6.70 -2.17 21.56
C ARG A 146 -6.62 -3.44 22.43
N ALA A 147 -7.71 -4.22 22.47
CA ALA A 147 -7.85 -5.42 23.27
C ALA A 147 -7.47 -6.71 22.50
N ILE A 148 -7.23 -6.62 21.20
CA ILE A 148 -6.73 -7.73 20.37
C ILE A 148 -5.21 -7.75 20.44
N LYS A 149 -4.62 -8.91 20.74
CA LYS A 149 -3.17 -9.12 20.63
C LYS A 149 -2.76 -9.06 19.15
N PRO A 150 -1.82 -8.17 18.76
CA PRO A 150 -1.38 -8.11 17.37
C PRO A 150 -0.63 -9.40 16.98
N PRO A 151 -0.65 -9.81 15.70
CA PRO A 151 0.03 -11.02 15.24
C PRO A 151 1.55 -11.01 15.49
N PHE A 152 2.16 -9.82 15.42
CA PHE A 152 3.57 -9.60 15.71
C PHE A 152 3.70 -8.55 16.82
N VAL A 153 4.44 -8.90 17.87
CA VAL A 153 4.81 -7.99 18.96
C VAL A 153 6.34 -7.89 18.94
N PRO A 154 6.91 -6.72 18.60
CA PRO A 154 8.36 -6.55 18.61
C PRO A 154 8.90 -6.66 20.05
N ASN A 155 10.05 -7.32 20.20
CA ASN A 155 10.75 -7.42 21.48
C ASN A 155 11.81 -6.31 21.57
N LEU A 156 11.49 -5.24 22.28
CA LEU A 156 12.33 -4.06 22.42
C LEU A 156 13.06 -4.09 23.77
N GLU A 157 14.34 -3.74 23.76
CA GLU A 157 15.13 -3.56 24.98
C GLU A 157 14.98 -2.16 25.61
N GLY A 158 14.49 -1.19 24.85
CA GLY A 158 14.24 0.17 25.33
C GLY A 158 13.88 1.16 24.21
N PRO A 159 13.72 2.46 24.55
CA PRO A 159 13.32 3.50 23.59
C PRO A 159 14.32 3.78 22.47
N THR A 160 15.57 3.34 22.61
CA THR A 160 16.66 3.55 21.64
C THR A 160 16.97 2.30 20.81
N ASP A 161 16.15 1.25 20.93
CA ASP A 161 16.37 -0.01 20.22
C ASP A 161 15.94 0.12 18.75
N THR A 162 16.91 0.10 17.84
CA THR A 162 16.70 0.25 16.40
C THR A 162 16.79 -1.07 15.63
N ARG A 163 16.77 -2.24 16.29
CA ARG A 163 17.01 -3.55 15.65
C ARG A 163 16.05 -3.93 14.51
N TYR A 164 14.87 -3.31 14.48
CA TYR A 164 13.86 -3.55 13.46
C TYR A 164 13.96 -2.59 12.27
N PHE A 165 14.96 -1.70 12.27
CA PHE A 165 15.29 -0.82 11.15
C PHE A 165 16.58 -1.31 10.47
N ASP A 166 16.72 -1.07 9.17
CA ASP A 166 17.93 -1.43 8.45
C ASP A 166 19.10 -0.48 8.78
N ALA A 167 20.33 -0.95 8.54
CA ALA A 167 21.54 -0.15 8.78
C ALA A 167 21.65 1.05 7.80
N ALA A 168 21.06 0.93 6.60
CA ALA A 168 21.07 1.98 5.58
C ALA A 168 20.31 3.23 6.03
N SER A 169 19.20 3.06 6.75
CA SER A 169 18.43 4.17 7.36
C SER A 169 19.28 5.00 8.35
N GLN A 170 20.30 4.40 8.96
CA GLN A 170 21.18 5.06 9.91
C GLN A 170 22.25 5.90 9.20
N GLU A 171 22.77 5.45 8.05
CA GLU A 171 23.80 6.17 7.28
C GLU A 171 23.26 7.42 6.57
N LEU A 172 22.02 7.39 6.06
CA LEU A 172 21.41 8.55 5.37
C LEU A 172 21.20 9.76 6.28
N SER A 173 20.95 9.53 7.58
CA SER A 173 20.79 10.61 8.57
C SER A 173 22.03 11.47 8.78
N MET A 174 23.21 10.98 8.37
CA MET A 174 24.50 11.68 8.52
C MET A 174 24.92 12.45 7.26
N ARG A 175 24.18 12.33 6.15
CA ARG A 175 24.45 13.09 4.92
C ARG A 175 23.64 14.38 4.94
N THR A 176 24.16 15.40 5.60
CA THR A 176 23.70 16.78 5.39
C THR A 176 24.48 17.32 4.19
N ASP A 177 23.99 17.05 2.98
CA ASP A 177 24.49 17.76 1.81
C ASP A 177 24.14 19.23 2.01
N CYS A 178 25.16 20.09 2.14
CA CYS A 178 24.96 21.53 2.23
C CYS A 178 24.27 21.99 0.95
N GLU A 179 23.03 22.46 1.05
CA GLU A 179 22.33 23.03 -0.08
C GLU A 179 23.13 24.21 -0.64
N PRO A 180 23.22 24.36 -1.98
CA PRO A 180 23.86 25.52 -2.59
C PRO A 180 23.15 26.81 -2.13
N GLU A 181 23.92 27.85 -1.85
CA GLU A 181 23.36 29.16 -1.47
C GLU A 181 22.40 29.67 -2.56
N LEU A 182 21.10 29.69 -2.23
CA LEU A 182 20.05 30.28 -3.07
C LEU A 182 20.35 31.75 -3.32
N ASN A 183 20.00 32.25 -4.51
CA ASN A 183 20.09 33.69 -4.76
C ASN A 183 19.00 34.47 -4.00
N GLU A 184 19.12 35.80 -3.93
CA GLU A 184 18.20 36.66 -3.18
C GLU A 184 16.73 36.52 -3.66
N ASP A 185 16.53 36.35 -4.97
CA ASP A 185 15.20 36.19 -5.59
C ASP A 185 14.56 34.83 -5.29
N GLU A 186 15.37 33.77 -5.15
CA GLU A 186 14.96 32.43 -4.73
C GLU A 186 14.64 32.39 -3.23
N ARG A 187 15.49 33.00 -2.39
CA ARG A 187 15.23 33.18 -0.96
C ARG A 187 13.90 33.88 -0.71
N GLN A 188 13.55 34.89 -1.50
CA GLN A 188 12.31 35.63 -1.33
C GLN A 188 11.06 34.82 -1.75
N LYS A 189 11.20 33.85 -2.68
CA LYS A 189 10.11 32.95 -3.10
C LYS A 189 9.87 31.81 -2.11
N GLU A 190 10.92 31.38 -1.44
CA GLU A 190 10.86 30.39 -0.37
C GLU A 190 10.63 31.03 1.00
N ALA A 191 10.75 32.35 1.12
CA ALA A 191 10.38 33.02 2.37
C ALA A 191 8.91 32.71 2.72
N ASN A 192 8.69 32.22 3.95
CA ASN A 192 7.36 32.02 4.52
C ASN A 192 6.58 30.82 3.93
N TRP A 193 7.22 29.89 3.22
CA TRP A 193 6.57 28.65 2.74
C TRP A 193 6.12 27.75 3.90
N ASP A 194 6.82 27.84 5.04
CA ASP A 194 6.70 27.04 6.24
C ASP A 194 6.05 27.78 7.42
N LYS A 195 5.44 28.93 7.19
CA LYS A 195 4.86 29.80 8.24
C LYS A 195 3.82 29.15 9.16
N ASP A 196 3.22 28.05 8.70
CA ASP A 196 2.19 27.28 9.40
C ASP A 196 2.76 25.98 10.02
N PHE A 197 4.08 25.76 9.94
CA PHE A 197 4.80 24.64 10.56
C PHE A 197 5.21 24.93 12.01
#